data_AF-A0A931MV60-F1
#
_entry.id   AF-A0A931MV60-F1
#
_cell.length_a   1.000
_cell.length_b   1.000
_cell.length_c   1.000
_cell.angle_alpha   90.00
_cell.angle_beta   90.00
_cell.angle_gamma   90.00
#
_symmetry.space_group_name_H-M   'P 1'
#
loop_
_entity.id
_entity.type
_entity.pdbx_description
1 polymer ?
#
loop_
_entity_poly.entity_id
_entity_poly.type
_entity_poly.pdbx_seq_one_letter_code
_entity_poly.pdbx_strand_id
1 'polypeptide(L)' 'MPGPENELPGFQANPNEFGKCGNCGKLLTTKKEEELKLCKDCQERHKGDDIEYDEAE' A
#
# COMPACT_ATOMS: atom_id res chain seq x y z
N MET A 1 -21.27 -37.17 -0.09
CA MET A 1 -20.81 -35.94 0.59
C MET A 1 -19.67 -35.36 -0.23
N PRO A 2 -19.85 -34.20 -0.88
CA PRO A 2 -18.77 -33.53 -1.62
C PRO A 2 -17.68 -33.08 -0.63
N GLY A 3 -16.41 -33.22 -1.06
CA GLY A 3 -15.21 -33.13 -0.24
C GLY A 3 -14.82 -31.71 0.21
N PRO A 4 -13.72 -31.61 0.99
CA PRO A 4 -13.38 -30.42 1.76
C PRO A 4 -13.14 -29.24 0.84
N GLU A 5 -13.86 -28.17 1.16
CA GLU A 5 -13.77 -26.88 0.53
C GLU A 5 -12.33 -26.39 0.64
N ASN A 6 -11.84 -25.88 -0.48
CA ASN A 6 -10.48 -25.51 -0.78
C ASN A 6 -10.03 -24.32 0.10
N GLU A 7 -9.76 -24.57 1.38
CA GLU A 7 -9.03 -23.66 2.24
C GLU A 7 -7.61 -23.59 1.71
N LEU A 8 -7.31 -22.59 0.86
CA LEU A 8 -5.95 -22.27 0.43
C LEU A 8 -5.12 -21.98 1.70
N PRO A 9 -4.28 -22.91 2.18
CA PRO A 9 -3.51 -22.69 3.38
C PRO A 9 -2.23 -21.99 2.94
N GLY A 10 -2.15 -20.68 3.13
CA GLY A 10 -0.85 -20.02 3.00
C GLY A 10 -0.80 -18.61 2.45
N PHE A 11 -1.75 -17.73 2.79
CA PHE A 11 -1.40 -16.31 2.79
C PHE A 11 -0.66 -15.98 4.09
N GLN A 12 0.53 -16.58 4.25
CA GLN A 12 1.49 -16.05 5.21
C GLN A 12 1.98 -14.74 4.59
N ALA A 13 1.31 -13.63 4.93
CA ALA A 13 1.82 -12.31 4.61
C ALA A 13 3.25 -12.27 5.15
N ASN A 14 4.22 -12.23 4.24
CA ASN A 14 5.62 -12.22 4.64
C ASN A 14 5.81 -10.95 5.47
N PRO A 15 6.42 -11.00 6.67
CA PRO A 15 6.59 -9.81 7.50
C PRO A 15 7.51 -8.75 6.86
N ASN A 16 8.12 -9.05 5.70
CA ASN A 16 8.91 -8.14 4.85
C ASN A 16 8.22 -7.84 3.50
N GLU A 17 6.96 -8.21 3.30
CA GLU A 17 6.20 -7.85 2.10
C GLU A 17 5.71 -6.41 2.20
N PHE A 18 6.57 -5.48 1.81
CA PHE A 18 6.08 -4.16 1.43
C PHE A 18 5.07 -4.33 0.30
N GLY A 19 3.91 -3.69 0.43
CA GLY A 19 2.84 -3.75 -0.56
C GLY A 19 3.24 -3.23 -1.94
N LYS A 20 2.29 -3.20 -2.88
CA LYS A 20 2.45 -2.50 -4.15
C LYS A 20 1.78 -1.14 -4.09
N CYS A 21 2.36 -0.15 -4.76
CA CYS A 21 1.77 1.16 -4.97
C CYS A 21 0.43 0.99 -5.67
N GLY A 22 -0.63 1.52 -5.07
CA GLY A 22 -1.99 1.44 -5.63
C GLY A 22 -2.15 2.18 -6.96
N ASN A 23 -1.27 3.14 -7.27
CA ASN A 23 -1.36 3.95 -8.48
C ASN A 23 -0.54 3.36 -9.66
N CYS A 24 0.72 3.01 -9.43
CA CYS A 24 1.60 2.53 -10.50
C CYS A 24 2.04 1.06 -10.39
N GLY A 25 1.65 0.35 -9.33
CA GLY A 25 2.00 -1.06 -9.12
C GLY A 25 3.47 -1.31 -8.74
N LYS A 26 4.30 -0.26 -8.59
CA LYS A 26 5.68 -0.39 -8.08
C LYS A 26 5.68 -0.98 -6.69
N LEU A 27 6.68 -1.80 -6.37
CA LEU A 27 6.88 -2.28 -5.00
C LEU A 27 7.17 -1.09 -4.08
N LEU A 28 6.49 -1.07 -2.96
CA LEU A 28 6.79 -0.16 -1.87
C LEU A 28 8.08 -0.67 -1.20
N THR A 29 8.87 0.23 -0.65
CA THR A 29 10.19 -0.11 -0.09
C THR A 29 10.41 0.49 1.28
N THR A 30 9.53 1.39 1.70
CA THR A 30 9.61 2.11 2.96
C THR A 30 8.28 2.02 3.70
N LYS A 31 8.33 2.13 5.03
CA LYS A 31 7.12 2.12 5.86
C LYS A 31 6.13 3.23 5.49
N LYS A 32 6.63 4.43 5.21
CA LYS A 32 5.82 5.57 4.78
C LYS A 32 5.08 5.31 3.47
N GLU A 33 5.71 4.55 2.57
CA GLU A 33 5.06 4.11 1.34
C GLU A 33 3.93 3.12 1.60
N GLU A 34 4.14 2.16 2.49
CA GLU A 34 3.08 1.24 2.93
C GLU A 34 1.91 1.95 3.61
N GLU A 35 2.18 2.91 4.51
CA GLU A 35 1.15 3.68 5.20
C GLU A 35 0.25 4.43 4.20
N LEU A 36 0.86 5.04 3.19
CA LEU A 36 0.16 5.78 2.14
C LEU A 36 -0.31 4.89 0.97
N LYS A 37 0.06 3.60 0.96
CA LYS A 37 -0.13 2.65 -0.15
C LYS A 37 0.32 3.19 -1.51
N LEU A 38 1.28 4.10 -1.53
CA LEU A 38 1.76 4.81 -2.70
C LEU A 38 3.28 4.86 -2.66
N CYS A 39 3.93 4.63 -3.81
CA CYS A 39 5.37 4.81 -3.92
C CYS A 39 5.74 6.30 -3.87
N LYS A 40 7.00 6.59 -3.53
CA LYS A 40 7.52 7.95 -3.40
C LYS A 40 7.23 8.83 -4.62
N ASP A 41 7.41 8.30 -5.84
CA ASP A 41 7.11 9.03 -7.09
C ASP A 41 5.63 9.46 -7.19
N CYS A 42 4.72 8.60 -6.72
CA CYS A 42 3.30 8.90 -6.72
C CYS A 42 2.96 9.85 -5.57
N GLN A 43 3.57 9.67 -4.40
CA GLN A 43 3.42 10.58 -3.27
C GLN A 43 3.87 12.00 -3.61
N GLU A 44 5.00 12.18 -4.31
CA GLU A 44 5.49 13.50 -4.72
C GLU A 44 4.56 14.16 -5.73
N ARG A 45 3.96 13.38 -6.62
CA ARG A 45 2.91 13.87 -7.52
C ARG A 45 1.67 14.31 -6.76
N HIS A 46 1.20 13.52 -5.80
CA HIS A 46 0.05 13.88 -4.96
C HIS A 46 0.35 15.03 -3.99
N LYS A 47 1.60 15.15 -3.50
CA LYS A 47 2.03 16.27 -2.65
C LYS A 47 2.02 17.61 -3.35
N GLY A 48 2.14 17.63 -4.68
CA GLY A 48 1.96 18.85 -5.47
C GLY A 48 0.51 19.34 -5.50
N ASP A 49 -0.45 18.45 -5.21
CA ASP A 49 -1.89 18.74 -5.11
C ASP A 49 -2.38 18.84 -3.65
N ASP A 50 -1.49 18.63 -2.66
CA ASP A 50 -1.75 18.93 -1.25
C ASP A 50 -1.63 20.46 -1.09
N ILE A 51 -2.66 21.15 -1.59
CA ILE A 51 -3.01 22.51 -1.21
C ILE A 51 -2.97 22.51 0.31
N GLU A 52 -2.15 23.39 0.86
CA GLU A 52 -2.05 23.75 2.27
C GLU A 52 -3.46 23.76 2.89
N TYR A 53 -3.86 22.67 3.54
CA TYR A 53 -5.01 22.72 4.43
C TYR A 53 -4.50 23.32 5.74
N ASP A 54 -4.58 24.65 5.74
CA ASP A 54 -4.78 25.55 6.88
C ASP A 54 -4.04 25.17 8.17
N GLU A 55 -2.96 25.90 8.37
CA GLU A 55 -2.55 26.38 9.68
C GLU A 55 -3.78 26.97 10.42
N ALA A 56 -3.92 26.59 11.70
CA ALA A 56 -4.75 27.22 12.74
C ALA A 56 -6.25 26.88 12.82
N GLU A 57 -6.60 26.08 13.84
CA GLU A 57 -7.45 26.58 14.93
C GLU A 57 -6.95 26.07 16.29
#